data_AF-A0A957VEF8-F1
#
_entry.id   AF-A0A957VEF8-F1
#
_cell.length_a   1.000
_cell.length_b   1.000
_cell.length_c   1.000
_cell.angle_alpha   90.00
_cell.angle_beta   90.00
_cell.angle_gamma   90.00
#
_symmetry.space_group_name_H-M   'P 1'
#
loop_
_entity.id
_entity.type
_entity.pdbx_description
1 polymer ?
#
loop_
_entity_poly.entity_id
_entity_poly.type
_entity_poly.pdbx_seq_one_letter_code
_entity_poly.pdbx_strand_id
1 'polypeptide(L)'
;MNWFQERKQRQEIERKMRARQGKKAVERHILKQQRNIERYWGLAKRAARLKDEATFKQISAFVLAAKRDITMWEKRLLFFDMVEARRDQVAAAAEFAQAYQEMAKSMLANSNPQNMAKIQQDIEMGMMKAEMMDDMLANLMDVSEDMLDEFGRETEAGELEQLMRDLRTEAEQEAQGIDDAEIEAGLDAIDALLNKNTSA
;
A
#
# COMPACT_ATOMS: atom_id res chain seq x y z
N MET A 1 -6.47 -40.14 -13.79
CA MET A 1 -5.80 -38.93 -13.28
C MET A 1 -5.84 -38.95 -11.77
N ASN A 2 -4.77 -38.50 -11.12
CA ASN A 2 -4.46 -38.81 -9.73
C ASN A 2 -5.09 -37.77 -8.79
N TRP A 3 -6.13 -38.16 -8.03
CA TRP A 3 -6.88 -37.30 -7.09
C TRP A 3 -6.00 -36.46 -6.15
N PHE A 4 -4.83 -36.98 -5.78
CA PHE A 4 -3.85 -36.26 -4.97
C PHE A 4 -3.22 -35.04 -5.66
N GLN A 5 -2.99 -35.11 -6.97
CA GLN A 5 -2.44 -33.99 -7.76
C GLN A 5 -3.48 -32.88 -7.93
N GLU A 6 -4.73 -33.23 -8.21
CA GLU A 6 -5.84 -32.29 -8.30
C GLU A 6 -6.09 -31.56 -6.97
N ARG A 7 -6.01 -32.29 -5.84
CA ARG A 7 -6.13 -31.69 -4.50
C ARG A 7 -5.01 -30.69 -4.21
N LYS A 8 -3.76 -31.01 -4.56
CA LYS A 8 -2.61 -30.08 -4.40
C LYS A 8 -2.77 -28.84 -5.26
N GLN A 9 -3.10 -28.99 -6.54
CA GLN A 9 -3.35 -27.85 -7.43
C GLN A 9 -4.49 -26.95 -6.91
N ARG A 10 -5.58 -27.55 -6.43
CA ARG A 10 -6.71 -26.80 -5.88
C ARG A 10 -6.31 -25.97 -4.65
N GLN A 11 -5.52 -26.55 -3.75
CA GLN A 11 -4.99 -25.83 -2.58
C GLN A 11 -4.07 -24.67 -2.98
N GLU A 12 -3.24 -24.85 -4.00
CA GLU A 12 -2.34 -23.80 -4.48
C GLU A 12 -3.12 -22.64 -5.13
N ILE A 13 -4.14 -22.96 -5.93
CA ILE A 13 -5.06 -21.97 -6.50
C ILE A 13 -5.76 -21.20 -5.37
N GLU A 14 -6.25 -21.89 -4.34
CA GLU A 14 -6.92 -21.26 -3.20
C GLU A 14 -5.98 -20.32 -2.44
N ARG A 15 -4.72 -20.72 -2.20
CA ARG A 15 -3.70 -19.87 -1.57
C ARG A 15 -3.46 -18.60 -2.40
N LYS A 16 -3.27 -18.74 -3.72
CA LYS A 16 -3.09 -17.58 -4.63
C LYS A 16 -4.31 -16.67 -4.64
N MET A 17 -5.53 -17.22 -4.60
CA MET A 17 -6.76 -16.42 -4.51
C MET A 17 -6.84 -15.64 -3.19
N ARG A 18 -6.58 -16.29 -2.04
CA ARG A 18 -6.61 -15.62 -0.73
C ARG A 18 -5.56 -14.50 -0.64
N ALA A 19 -4.36 -14.74 -1.15
CA ALA A 19 -3.29 -13.74 -1.22
C ALA A 19 -3.74 -12.50 -2.02
N ARG A 20 -4.30 -12.70 -3.22
CA ARG A 20 -4.86 -11.62 -4.05
C ARG A 20 -6.03 -10.89 -3.39
N GLN A 21 -6.91 -11.61 -2.69
CA GLN A 21 -8.03 -11.01 -1.97
C GLN A 21 -7.54 -10.14 -0.80
N GLY A 22 -6.53 -10.61 -0.06
CA GLY A 22 -5.87 -9.84 0.99
C GLY A 22 -5.27 -8.54 0.45
N LYS A 23 -4.45 -8.63 -0.60
CA LYS A 23 -3.88 -7.45 -1.29
C LYS A 23 -4.96 -6.43 -1.69
N LYS A 24 -6.01 -6.88 -2.38
CA LYS A 24 -7.14 -6.03 -2.78
C LYS A 24 -7.92 -5.42 -1.61
N ALA A 25 -7.96 -6.07 -0.45
CA ALA A 25 -8.59 -5.51 0.74
C ALA A 25 -7.78 -4.33 1.29
N VAL A 26 -6.45 -4.46 1.32
CA VAL A 26 -5.53 -3.39 1.74
C VAL A 26 -5.56 -2.21 0.76
N GLU A 27 -5.49 -2.47 -0.55
CA GLU A 27 -5.61 -1.41 -1.58
C GLU A 27 -6.91 -0.61 -1.42
N ARG A 28 -8.04 -1.29 -1.20
CA ARG A 28 -9.33 -0.63 -0.95
C ARG A 28 -9.35 0.16 0.37
N HIS A 29 -8.65 -0.33 1.39
CA HIS A 29 -8.52 0.37 2.66
C HIS A 29 -7.74 1.68 2.47
N ILE A 30 -6.61 1.67 1.75
CA ILE A 30 -5.83 2.86 1.42
C ILE A 30 -6.68 3.89 0.68
N LEU A 31 -7.39 3.48 -0.38
CA LEU A 31 -8.30 4.37 -1.11
C LEU A 31 -9.41 4.96 -0.23
N LYS A 32 -9.89 4.19 0.76
CA LYS A 32 -10.86 4.70 1.74
C LYS A 32 -10.22 5.77 2.64
N GLN A 33 -9.00 5.56 3.10
CA GLN A 33 -8.29 6.55 3.94
C GLN A 33 -7.97 7.82 3.16
N GLN A 34 -7.60 7.73 1.88
CA GLN A 34 -7.40 8.91 1.04
C GLN A 34 -8.67 9.77 0.94
N ARG A 35 -9.83 9.14 0.70
CA ARG A 35 -11.13 9.84 0.72
C ARG A 35 -11.49 10.40 2.09
N ASN A 36 -11.12 9.71 3.17
CA ASN A 36 -11.32 10.22 4.53
C ASN A 36 -10.47 11.48 4.76
N ILE A 37 -9.23 11.53 4.27
CA ILE A 37 -8.37 12.72 4.36
C ILE A 37 -9.05 13.91 3.70
N GLU A 38 -9.53 13.78 2.46
CA GLU A 38 -10.24 14.85 1.75
C GLU A 38 -11.45 15.37 2.56
N ARG A 39 -12.24 14.44 3.10
CA ARG A 39 -13.39 14.78 3.94
C ARG A 39 -12.98 15.50 5.22
N TYR A 40 -11.99 14.99 5.94
CA TYR A 40 -11.50 15.58 7.18
C TYR A 40 -10.85 16.94 6.94
N TRP A 41 -10.16 17.11 5.81
CA TRP A 41 -9.60 18.38 5.37
C TRP A 41 -10.68 19.46 5.25
N GLY A 42 -11.78 19.15 4.55
CA GLY A 42 -12.92 20.07 4.43
C GLY A 42 -13.57 20.40 5.79
N LEU A 43 -13.71 19.40 6.68
CA LEU A 43 -14.25 19.62 8.02
C LEU A 43 -13.32 20.48 8.89
N ALA A 44 -12.01 20.26 8.80
CA ALA A 44 -11.01 21.05 9.53
C ALA A 44 -11.00 22.51 9.07
N LYS A 45 -11.04 22.77 7.75
CA LYS A 45 -11.17 24.14 7.22
C LYS A 45 -12.44 24.83 7.71
N ARG A 46 -13.56 24.11 7.76
CA ARG A 46 -14.81 24.63 8.33
C ARG A 46 -14.68 24.97 9.82
N ALA A 47 -14.07 24.09 10.61
CA ALA A 47 -13.82 24.34 12.04
C ALA A 47 -12.93 25.57 12.26
N ALA A 48 -11.89 25.73 11.44
CA ALA A 48 -11.01 26.90 11.46
C ALA A 48 -11.77 28.21 11.19
N ARG A 49 -12.63 28.24 10.15
CA ARG A 49 -13.49 29.40 9.85
C ARG A 49 -14.45 29.75 10.98
N LEU A 50 -14.98 28.74 11.67
CA LEU A 50 -15.86 28.91 12.84
C LEU A 50 -15.09 29.28 14.11
N LYS A 51 -13.76 29.34 14.07
CA LYS A 51 -12.88 29.58 15.23
C LYS A 51 -13.07 28.55 16.36
N ASP A 52 -13.52 27.34 16.01
CA ASP A 52 -13.63 26.22 16.95
C ASP A 52 -12.29 25.46 17.01
N GLU A 53 -11.40 25.95 17.86
CA GLU A 53 -10.03 25.46 17.95
C GLU A 53 -9.94 24.00 18.46
N ALA A 54 -10.86 23.60 19.35
CA ALA A 54 -10.87 22.25 19.90
C ALA A 54 -11.23 21.23 18.80
N THR A 55 -12.31 21.49 18.06
CA THR A 55 -12.73 20.66 16.93
C THR A 55 -11.71 20.71 15.79
N PHE A 56 -11.12 21.88 15.52
CA PHE A 56 -10.08 22.02 14.50
C PHE A 56 -8.86 21.15 14.79
N LYS A 57 -8.35 21.18 16.02
CA LYS A 57 -7.22 20.35 16.46
C LYS A 57 -7.55 18.86 16.39
N GLN A 58 -8.74 18.47 16.84
CA GLN A 58 -9.18 17.07 16.82
C GLN A 58 -9.28 16.51 15.40
N ILE A 59 -9.90 17.24 14.47
CA ILE A 59 -10.02 16.78 13.07
C ILE A 59 -8.65 16.76 12.38
N SER A 60 -7.78 17.72 12.67
CA SER A 60 -6.41 17.74 12.15
C SER A 60 -5.62 16.50 12.60
N ALA A 61 -5.82 16.03 13.83
CA ALA A 61 -5.23 14.78 14.29
C ALA A 61 -5.76 13.56 13.51
N PHE A 62 -7.03 13.53 13.11
CA PHE A 62 -7.56 12.46 12.25
C PHE A 62 -6.95 12.47 10.84
N VAL A 63 -6.70 13.64 10.27
CA VAL A 63 -5.97 13.76 8.99
C VAL A 63 -4.57 13.19 9.12
N LEU A 64 -3.84 13.56 10.18
CA LEU A 64 -2.48 13.06 10.42
C LEU A 64 -2.46 11.55 10.62
N ALA A 65 -3.36 11.01 11.44
CA ALA A 65 -3.49 9.58 11.65
C ALA A 65 -3.79 8.84 10.34
N ALA A 66 -4.71 9.34 9.52
CA ALA A 66 -5.03 8.72 8.23
C ALA A 66 -3.85 8.75 7.25
N LYS A 67 -3.05 9.82 7.22
CA LYS A 67 -1.82 9.90 6.40
C LYS A 67 -0.81 8.82 6.83
N ARG A 68 -0.59 8.66 8.13
CA ARG A 68 0.32 7.65 8.68
C ARG A 68 -0.17 6.23 8.41
N ASP A 69 -1.47 5.99 8.58
CA ASP A 69 -2.08 4.70 8.25
C ASP A 69 -1.86 4.33 6.78
N ILE A 70 -2.03 5.28 5.86
CA ILE A 70 -1.75 5.06 4.42
C ILE A 70 -0.29 4.65 4.24
N THR A 71 0.65 5.43 4.76
CA THR A 71 2.09 5.13 4.62
C THR A 71 2.44 3.75 5.18
N MET A 72 1.87 3.39 6.33
CA MET A 72 2.06 2.06 6.92
C MET A 72 1.52 0.95 6.00
N TRP A 73 0.31 1.09 5.47
CA TRP A 73 -0.27 0.09 4.59
C TRP A 73 0.41 0.00 3.22
N GLU A 74 0.87 1.11 2.66
CA GLU A 74 1.67 1.14 1.44
C GLU A 74 3.00 0.40 1.60
N LYS A 75 3.70 0.61 2.73
CA LYS A 75 4.91 -0.15 3.06
C LYS A 75 4.62 -1.65 3.18
N ARG A 76 3.51 -2.03 3.82
CA ARG A 76 3.09 -3.44 3.93
C ARG A 76 2.76 -4.06 2.57
N LEU A 77 2.13 -3.31 1.66
CA LEU A 77 1.89 -3.75 0.28
C LEU A 77 3.19 -3.93 -0.49
N LEU A 78 4.15 -3.00 -0.35
CA LEU A 78 5.45 -3.13 -0.96
C LEU A 78 6.18 -4.39 -0.49
N PHE A 79 6.15 -4.65 0.82
CA PHE A 79 6.72 -5.87 1.39
C PHE A 79 6.04 -7.14 0.86
N PHE A 80 4.70 -7.14 0.80
CA PHE A 80 3.93 -8.23 0.21
C PHE A 80 4.35 -8.52 -1.25
N ASP A 81 4.56 -7.48 -2.06
CA ASP A 81 4.99 -7.60 -3.45
C ASP A 81 6.41 -8.16 -3.57
N MET A 82 7.32 -7.79 -2.66
CA MET A 82 8.65 -8.40 -2.58
C MET A 82 8.58 -9.89 -2.25
N VAL A 83 7.72 -10.28 -1.30
CA VAL A 83 7.51 -11.70 -0.94
C VAL A 83 6.91 -12.49 -2.11
N GLU A 84 5.95 -11.92 -2.85
CA GLU A 84 5.41 -12.57 -4.06
C GLU A 84 6.48 -12.77 -5.14
N ALA A 85 7.31 -11.75 -5.40
CA ALA A 85 8.42 -11.87 -6.35
C ALA A 85 9.42 -12.94 -5.92
N ARG A 86 9.72 -13.03 -4.63
CA ARG A 86 10.64 -14.05 -4.09
C ARG A 86 10.07 -15.46 -4.20
N ARG A 87 8.78 -15.64 -3.90
CA ARG A 87 8.08 -16.91 -4.12
C ARG A 87 8.23 -17.38 -5.57
N ASP A 88 8.05 -16.47 -6.53
CA ASP A 88 8.14 -16.81 -7.96
C ASP A 88 9.57 -17.21 -8.35
N GLN A 89 10.60 -16.58 -7.76
CA GLN A 89 11.99 -17.01 -7.93
C GLN A 89 12.25 -18.42 -7.37
N VAL A 90 11.71 -18.72 -6.18
CA VAL A 90 11.86 -20.06 -5.56
C VAL A 90 11.15 -21.13 -6.40
N ALA A 91 9.95 -20.83 -6.91
CA ALA A 91 9.24 -21.74 -7.81
C ALA A 91 10.04 -22.03 -9.09
N ALA A 92 10.60 -21.00 -9.72
CA ALA A 92 11.45 -21.17 -10.91
C ALA A 92 12.73 -21.98 -10.60
N ALA A 93 13.35 -21.75 -9.45
CA ALA A 93 14.52 -22.52 -9.01
C ALA A 93 14.17 -24.00 -8.80
N ALA A 94 13.01 -24.29 -8.20
CA ALA A 94 12.54 -25.66 -8.01
C ALA A 94 12.23 -26.36 -9.34
N GLU A 95 11.58 -25.69 -10.29
CA GLU A 95 11.34 -26.21 -11.64
C GLU A 95 12.66 -26.51 -12.37
N PHE A 96 13.64 -25.61 -12.25
CA PHE A 96 14.95 -25.79 -12.84
C PHE A 96 15.72 -26.98 -12.24
N ALA A 97 15.68 -27.14 -10.90
CA ALA A 97 16.28 -28.28 -10.22
C ALA A 97 15.65 -29.61 -10.67
N GLN A 98 14.32 -29.65 -10.85
CA GLN A 98 13.62 -30.82 -11.40
C GLN A 98 14.06 -31.11 -12.84
N ALA A 99 14.14 -30.09 -13.70
CA ALA A 99 14.61 -30.26 -15.08
C ALA A 99 16.05 -30.81 -15.14
N TYR A 100 16.94 -30.30 -14.28
CA TYR A 100 18.29 -30.83 -14.12
C TYR A 100 18.31 -32.29 -13.69
N GLN A 101 17.47 -32.67 -12.71
CA GLN A 101 17.36 -34.05 -12.25
C GLN A 101 16.89 -34.99 -13.38
N GLU A 102 15.94 -34.58 -14.21
CA GLU A 102 15.49 -35.38 -15.36
C GLU A 102 16.56 -35.48 -16.45
N MET A 103 17.29 -34.39 -16.73
CA MET A 103 18.42 -34.40 -17.66
C MET A 103 19.53 -35.33 -17.16
N ALA A 104 19.84 -35.28 -15.86
CA ALA A 104 20.78 -36.17 -15.21
C ALA A 104 20.36 -37.64 -15.34
N LYS A 105 19.10 -37.99 -15.06
CA LYS A 105 18.57 -39.34 -15.26
C LYS A 105 18.71 -39.80 -16.72
N SER A 106 18.41 -38.91 -17.68
CA SER A 106 18.57 -39.21 -19.11
C SER A 106 20.03 -39.41 -19.51
N MET A 107 20.98 -38.66 -18.94
CA MET A 107 22.41 -38.85 -19.17
C MET A 107 22.92 -40.15 -18.54
N LEU A 108 22.48 -40.47 -17.32
CA LEU A 108 22.83 -41.69 -16.60
C LEU A 108 22.35 -42.96 -17.31
N ALA A 109 21.21 -42.87 -18.02
CA ALA A 109 20.73 -43.96 -18.87
C ALA A 109 21.73 -44.33 -20.00
N ASN A 110 22.73 -43.48 -20.29
CA ASN A 110 23.68 -43.62 -21.38
C ASN A 110 25.17 -43.34 -21.01
N SER A 111 25.61 -43.28 -19.74
CA SER A 111 26.97 -42.76 -19.44
C SER A 111 27.83 -43.36 -18.30
N ASN A 112 29.14 -43.08 -18.46
CA ASN A 112 30.37 -43.44 -17.72
C ASN A 112 30.48 -42.73 -16.33
N PRO A 113 31.01 -43.38 -15.27
CA PRO A 113 31.11 -42.86 -13.89
C PRO A 113 31.64 -41.44 -13.66
N GLN A 114 32.40 -40.85 -14.58
CA GLN A 114 32.88 -39.46 -14.43
C GLN A 114 31.77 -38.41 -14.61
N ASN A 115 30.73 -38.71 -15.38
CA ASN A 115 29.56 -37.83 -15.53
C ASN A 115 28.65 -37.86 -14.29
N MET A 116 28.70 -38.94 -13.49
CA MET A 116 27.94 -39.07 -12.24
C MET A 116 28.35 -38.02 -11.20
N ALA A 117 29.66 -37.80 -11.00
CA ALA A 117 30.16 -36.87 -9.99
C ALA A 117 29.74 -35.42 -10.28
N LYS A 118 29.79 -35.00 -11.55
CA LYS A 118 29.38 -33.66 -11.97
C LYS A 118 27.86 -33.44 -11.81
N ILE A 119 27.07 -34.45 -12.18
CA ILE A 119 25.62 -34.44 -11.98
C ILE A 119 25.25 -34.32 -10.50
N GLN A 120 25.94 -35.06 -9.63
CA GLN A 120 25.69 -35.04 -8.19
C GLN A 120 26.02 -33.66 -7.58
N GLN A 121 27.11 -33.05 -8.04
CA GLN A 121 27.52 -31.69 -7.66
C GLN A 121 26.52 -30.62 -8.12
N ASP A 122 26.00 -30.72 -9.34
CA ASP A 122 25.01 -29.76 -9.86
C ASP A 122 23.68 -29.84 -9.09
N ILE A 123 23.27 -31.05 -8.66
CA ILE A 123 22.10 -31.26 -7.80
C ILE A 123 22.31 -30.66 -6.41
N GLU A 124 23.45 -30.91 -5.76
CA GLU A 124 23.79 -30.32 -4.46
C GLU A 124 23.79 -28.79 -4.51
N MET A 125 24.35 -28.21 -5.58
CA MET A 125 24.39 -26.76 -5.76
C MET A 125 22.99 -26.15 -5.98
N GLY A 126 22.11 -26.86 -6.69
CA GLY A 126 20.70 -26.47 -6.84
C GLY A 126 19.93 -26.50 -5.53
N MET A 127 20.14 -27.53 -4.71
CA MET A 127 19.50 -27.66 -3.39
C MET A 127 20.01 -26.59 -2.40
N MET A 128 21.32 -26.34 -2.35
CA MET A 128 21.90 -25.27 -1.52
C MET A 128 21.32 -23.91 -1.87
N LYS A 129 21.13 -23.60 -3.16
CA LYS A 129 20.49 -22.34 -3.58
C LYS A 129 19.05 -22.25 -3.10
N ALA A 130 18.28 -23.33 -3.15
CA ALA A 130 16.91 -23.34 -2.65
C ALA A 130 16.84 -23.13 -1.13
N GLU A 131 17.71 -23.79 -0.37
CA GLU A 131 17.80 -23.68 1.09
C GLU A 131 18.19 -22.26 1.54
N MET A 132 19.21 -21.66 0.90
CA MET A 132 19.55 -20.24 1.14
C MET A 132 18.40 -19.28 0.80
N MET A 133 17.54 -19.63 -0.16
CA MET A 133 16.39 -18.79 -0.52
C MET A 133 15.26 -18.86 0.51
N ASP A 134 15.07 -20.02 1.15
CA ASP A 134 14.12 -20.23 2.25
C ASP A 134 14.57 -19.52 3.54
N ASP A 135 15.85 -19.61 3.91
CA ASP A 135 16.40 -18.88 5.07
C ASP A 135 16.28 -17.36 4.91
N MET A 136 16.43 -16.86 3.68
CA MET A 136 16.22 -15.44 3.37
C MET A 136 14.74 -15.05 3.51
N LEU A 137 13.80 -15.93 3.18
CA LEU A 137 12.36 -15.68 3.37
C LEU A 137 11.99 -15.64 4.86
N ALA A 138 12.57 -16.53 5.67
CA ALA A 138 12.39 -16.52 7.12
C ALA A 138 12.90 -15.23 7.76
N ASN A 139 14.11 -14.79 7.40
CA ASN A 139 14.68 -13.53 7.89
C ASN A 139 13.88 -12.29 7.44
N LEU A 140 13.29 -12.32 6.23
CA LEU A 140 12.42 -11.23 5.77
C LEU A 140 11.13 -11.14 6.61
N MET A 141 10.59 -12.27 7.09
CA MET A 141 9.44 -12.26 7.98
C MET A 141 9.78 -11.64 9.34
N ASP A 142 10.92 -11.98 9.94
CA ASP A 142 11.35 -11.39 11.22
C ASP A 142 11.60 -9.88 11.11
N VAL A 143 12.28 -9.44 10.04
CA VAL A 143 12.50 -8.00 9.79
C VAL A 143 11.19 -7.24 9.57
N SER A 144 10.17 -7.91 9.03
CA SER A 144 8.85 -7.30 8.87
C SER A 144 8.17 -7.04 10.21
N GLU A 145 8.43 -7.86 11.24
CA GLU A 145 7.87 -7.71 12.57
C GLU A 145 8.53 -6.53 13.32
N ASP A 146 9.86 -6.41 13.25
CA ASP A 146 10.61 -5.30 13.85
C ASP A 146 10.32 -3.94 13.17
N MET A 147 10.20 -3.92 11.83
CA MET A 147 9.81 -2.72 11.08
C MET A 147 8.37 -2.27 11.37
N LEU A 148 7.53 -3.13 11.95
CA LEU A 148 6.18 -2.76 12.36
C LEU A 148 6.16 -2.09 13.74
N ASP A 149 7.11 -2.39 14.61
CA ASP A 149 7.16 -1.90 15.99
C ASP A 149 7.94 -0.56 16.14
N GLU A 150 8.96 -0.32 15.32
CA GLU A 150 9.87 0.83 15.51
C GLU A 150 9.28 2.19 15.08
N PHE A 151 8.25 2.22 14.22
CA PHE A 151 7.78 3.48 13.60
C PHE A 151 6.60 4.17 14.32
N GLY A 152 6.19 3.67 15.48
CA GLY A 152 5.04 4.21 16.24
C GLY A 152 5.36 5.39 17.17
N ARG A 153 6.63 5.77 17.35
CA ARG A 153 7.03 6.67 18.45
C ARG A 153 8.16 7.61 18.05
N GLU A 154 7.89 8.63 17.25
CA GLU A 154 8.52 9.95 17.41
C GLU A 154 7.96 10.93 16.37
N THR A 155 7.80 12.19 16.77
CA THR A 155 7.39 13.37 15.95
C THR A 155 5.89 13.69 15.79
N GLU A 156 5.04 13.40 16.79
CA GLU A 156 3.61 13.77 16.76
C GLU A 156 3.28 15.25 16.84
N ALA A 157 3.96 16.02 17.69
CA ALA A 157 3.58 17.40 17.95
C ALA A 157 3.92 18.33 16.77
N GLY A 158 5.13 18.19 16.21
CA GLY A 158 5.61 19.07 15.12
C GLY A 158 4.86 18.85 13.79
N GLU A 159 4.52 17.60 13.46
CA GLU A 159 3.75 17.28 12.26
C GLU A 159 2.32 17.80 12.35
N LEU A 160 1.69 17.70 13.52
CA LEU A 160 0.33 18.20 13.75
C LEU A 160 0.30 19.73 13.64
N GLU A 161 1.26 20.43 14.24
CA GLU A 161 1.35 21.88 14.14
C GLU A 161 1.54 22.36 12.70
N GLN A 162 2.41 21.69 11.94
CA GLN A 162 2.62 22.01 10.52
C GLN A 162 1.32 21.81 9.73
N LEU A 163 0.65 20.67 9.91
CA LEU A 163 -0.61 20.37 9.24
C LEU A 163 -1.71 21.40 9.58
N MET A 164 -1.80 21.82 10.83
CA MET A 164 -2.73 22.86 11.26
C MET A 164 -2.42 24.22 10.61
N ARG A 165 -1.15 24.57 10.41
CA ARG A 165 -0.76 25.79 9.68
C ARG A 165 -1.21 25.74 8.21
N ASP A 166 -0.98 24.60 7.55
CA ASP A 166 -1.36 24.41 6.14
C ASP A 166 -2.88 24.54 5.96
N LEU A 167 -3.66 23.88 6.83
CA LEU A 167 -5.12 23.94 6.82
C LEU A 167 -5.69 25.34 7.03
N ARG A 168 -5.08 26.15 7.91
CA ARG A 168 -5.51 27.54 8.15
C ARG A 168 -5.23 28.41 6.93
N THR A 169 -4.03 28.29 6.37
CA THR A 169 -3.63 29.03 5.16
C THR A 169 -4.62 28.79 4.02
N GLU A 170 -4.96 27.52 3.76
CA GLU A 170 -5.91 27.19 2.70
C GLU A 170 -7.34 27.65 3.03
N ALA A 171 -7.77 27.56 4.30
CA ALA A 171 -9.08 28.03 4.71
C ALA A 171 -9.25 29.55 4.51
N GLU A 172 -8.19 30.32 4.74
CA GLU A 172 -8.10 31.77 4.54
C GLU A 172 -8.05 32.14 3.06
N GLN A 173 -7.25 31.44 2.25
CA GLN A 173 -7.17 31.65 0.79
C GLN A 173 -8.53 31.40 0.11
N GLU A 174 -9.24 30.33 0.47
CA GLU A 174 -10.58 30.06 -0.05
C GLU A 174 -11.62 31.09 0.41
N ALA A 175 -11.42 31.72 1.58
CA ALA A 175 -12.30 32.79 2.04
C ALA A 175 -12.05 34.11 1.27
N GLN A 176 -10.83 34.31 0.77
CA GLN A 176 -10.46 35.46 -0.07
C GLN A 176 -10.74 35.23 -1.57
N GLY A 177 -10.98 33.97 -1.99
CA GLY A 177 -11.21 33.59 -3.39
C GLY A 177 -12.62 33.83 -3.92
N ILE A 178 -13.51 34.41 -3.11
CA ILE A 178 -14.71 35.08 -3.63
C ILE A 178 -14.33 36.55 -3.66
N ASP A 179 -14.02 37.09 -4.84
CA ASP A 179 -13.64 38.49 -4.98
C ASP A 179 -14.78 39.34 -4.43
N ASP A 180 -14.52 40.14 -3.39
CA ASP A 180 -15.53 41.03 -2.81
C ASP A 180 -16.14 41.92 -3.91
N ALA A 181 -15.39 42.23 -4.97
CA ALA A 181 -15.88 42.94 -6.15
C ALA A 181 -16.91 42.15 -6.98
N GLU A 182 -16.82 40.82 -7.06
CA GLU A 182 -17.82 39.97 -7.74
C GLU A 182 -19.08 39.79 -6.89
N ILE A 183 -18.93 39.73 -5.55
CA ILE A 183 -20.09 39.73 -4.64
C ILE A 183 -20.81 41.07 -4.71
N GLU A 184 -20.08 42.19 -4.65
CA GLU A 184 -20.63 43.55 -4.72
C GLU A 184 -21.29 43.80 -6.07
N ALA A 185 -20.67 43.39 -7.18
CA ALA A 185 -21.29 43.45 -8.51
C ALA A 185 -22.56 42.57 -8.63
N GLY A 186 -22.57 41.40 -7.97
CA GLY A 186 -23.74 40.53 -7.90
C GLY A 186 -24.88 41.13 -7.08
N LEU A 187 -24.56 41.80 -5.96
CA LEU A 187 -25.54 42.49 -5.11
C LEU A 187 -26.11 43.72 -5.82
N ASP A 188 -25.29 44.53 -6.47
CA ASP A 188 -25.73 45.67 -7.28
C ASP A 188 -26.66 45.25 -8.42
N ALA A 189 -26.38 44.11 -9.07
CA ALA A 189 -27.23 43.56 -10.11
C ALA A 189 -28.59 43.09 -9.58
N ILE A 190 -28.63 42.52 -8.37
CA ILE A 190 -29.86 42.11 -7.70
C ILE A 190 -30.68 43.34 -7.28
N ASP A 191 -30.05 44.36 -6.70
CA ASP A 191 -30.71 45.61 -6.30
C ASP A 191 -31.27 46.38 -7.51
N ALA A 192 -30.57 46.39 -8.64
CA ALA A 192 -31.07 46.96 -9.89
C ALA A 192 -32.30 46.22 -10.44
N LEU A 193 -32.38 44.90 -10.25
CA LEU A 193 -33.55 44.10 -10.64
C LEU A 193 -34.74 44.30 -9.71
N LEU A 194 -34.50 44.45 -8.40
CA LEU A 194 -35.54 44.72 -7.41
C LEU A 194 -36.14 46.11 -7.60
N ASN A 195 -35.31 47.14 -7.81
CA ASN A 195 -35.77 48.52 -8.05
C ASN A 195 -36.52 48.70 -9.37
N LYS A 196 -36.21 47.90 -10.40
CA LYS A 196 -36.98 47.85 -11.65
C LYS A 196 -38.36 47.22 -11.49
N ASN A 197 -38.50 46.24 -10.60
CA ASN A 197 -39.78 45.55 -10.37
C ASN A 197 -40.72 46.29 -9.41
N THR A 198 -40.25 47.27 -8.64
CA THR A 198 -41.08 48.13 -7.77
C THR A 198 -41.54 49.42 -8.43
N SER A 199 -41.14 49.69 -9.67
CA SER A 199 -41.45 50.93 -10.42
C SER A 199 -42.49 50.75 -11.54
N ALA A 200 -43.25 49.64 -11.51
CA ALA A 200 -44.39 49.35 -12.39
C ALA A 200 -45.67 49.18 -11.56
#